data_AF-A0A9E3ALH5-F1
#
_entry.id   AF-A0A9E3ALH5-F1
#
_cell.length_a   1.000
_cell.length_b   1.000
_cell.length_c   1.000
_cell.angle_alpha   90.00
_cell.angle_beta   90.00
_cell.angle_gamma   90.00
#
_symmetry.space_group_name_H-M   'P 1'
#
loop_
_entity.id
_entity.type
_entity.pdbx_description
1 polymer ?
#
loop_
_entity_poly.entity_id
_entity_poly.type
_entity_poly.pdbx_seq_one_letter_code
_entity_poly.pdbx_strand_id
1 'polypeptide(L)'
;MTQPAASGATTRFPYAAAFKDPVIDVESIRRAPVSRDPYTHMLVDNVLNAGVVPALRAEFPKITKPGFLTIDEVELHGKFKQLIDELESPELSEVMSERMGLDLHPYPRLTTIRKISQAKDGRSHTDGTAKVMTLLVYMNDAWQDDGAGRLRVLYGPDGFEPYKLEVPPTMGTMFAFLRADNSWHGHPPFAGERRVVQVAWVKDEAELARKKRRNSMAQFF
;
A
#
# COMPACT_ATOMS: atom_id res chain seq x y z
N MET A 1 -15.17 8.56 -43.73
CA MET A 1 -14.77 9.37 -42.56
C MET A 1 -13.92 8.48 -41.67
N THR A 2 -12.61 8.68 -41.73
CA THR A 2 -11.61 7.89 -41.02
C THR A 2 -11.56 8.36 -39.57
N GLN A 3 -11.76 7.46 -38.60
CA GLN A 3 -11.47 7.73 -37.19
C GLN A 3 -9.97 8.09 -37.05
N PRO A 4 -9.59 9.09 -36.25
CA PRO A 4 -8.20 9.28 -35.93
C PRO A 4 -7.78 8.14 -34.99
N ALA A 5 -6.67 7.49 -35.34
CA ALA A 5 -5.99 6.54 -34.49
C ALA A 5 -5.68 7.20 -33.13
N ALA A 6 -5.94 6.48 -32.03
CA ALA A 6 -5.51 6.88 -30.71
C ALA A 6 -3.99 7.12 -30.75
N SER A 7 -3.57 8.37 -30.57
CA SER A 7 -2.16 8.70 -30.41
C SER A 7 -1.66 7.92 -29.20
N GLY A 8 -0.67 7.04 -29.41
CA GLY A 8 0.02 6.36 -28.32
C GLY A 8 0.61 7.42 -27.40
N ALA A 9 -0.05 7.64 -26.25
CA ALA A 9 0.48 8.54 -25.24
C ALA A 9 1.76 7.91 -24.72
N THR A 10 2.90 8.51 -25.06
CA THR A 10 4.18 8.14 -24.46
C THR A 10 4.06 8.42 -22.97
N THR A 11 3.97 7.38 -22.14
CA THR A 11 3.92 7.51 -20.68
C THR A 11 5.11 8.32 -20.19
N ARG A 12 4.87 9.33 -19.35
CA ARG A 12 5.90 10.27 -18.88
C ARG A 12 7.02 9.56 -18.10
N PHE A 13 6.70 8.44 -17.47
CA PHE A 13 7.59 7.62 -16.67
C PHE A 13 7.45 6.13 -17.07
N PRO A 14 8.21 5.66 -18.08
CA PRO A 14 8.07 4.29 -18.58
C PRO A 14 8.65 3.27 -17.60
N TYR A 15 7.77 2.61 -16.83
CA TYR A 15 8.13 1.60 -15.82
C TYR A 15 9.11 0.53 -16.32
N ALA A 16 8.86 -0.04 -17.50
CA ALA A 16 9.69 -1.09 -18.09
C ALA A 16 11.11 -0.63 -18.48
N ALA A 17 11.32 0.67 -18.67
CA ALA A 17 12.65 1.22 -18.93
C ALA A 17 13.45 1.47 -17.64
N ALA A 18 12.76 1.69 -16.52
CA ALA A 18 13.39 1.94 -15.21
C ALA A 18 13.81 0.65 -14.50
N PHE A 19 13.05 -0.43 -14.65
CA PHE A 19 13.27 -1.68 -13.92
C PHE A 19 13.43 -2.87 -14.87
N LYS A 20 14.66 -3.37 -15.02
CA LYS A 20 15.00 -4.50 -15.90
C LYS A 20 14.48 -5.85 -15.38
N ASP A 21 14.56 -6.08 -14.06
CA ASP A 21 14.12 -7.29 -13.37
C ASP A 21 13.19 -6.92 -12.21
N PRO A 22 11.98 -6.38 -12.51
CA PRO A 22 11.14 -5.74 -11.53
C PRO A 22 10.64 -6.72 -10.46
N VAL A 23 10.49 -6.22 -9.24
CA VAL A 23 9.81 -6.94 -8.16
C VAL A 23 8.29 -6.91 -8.36
N ILE A 24 7.76 -5.77 -8.78
CA ILE A 24 6.33 -5.55 -8.99
C ILE A 24 5.92 -5.97 -10.41
N ASP A 25 4.88 -6.79 -10.53
CA ASP A 25 4.15 -6.96 -11.79
C ASP A 25 3.23 -5.75 -12.00
N VAL A 26 3.75 -4.71 -12.65
CA VAL A 26 2.99 -3.48 -12.90
C VAL A 26 1.76 -3.71 -13.80
N GLU A 27 1.76 -4.74 -14.64
CA GLU A 27 0.62 -5.08 -15.49
C GLU A 27 -0.55 -5.65 -14.68
N SER A 28 -0.29 -6.32 -13.55
CA SER A 28 -1.34 -6.70 -12.61
C SER A 28 -2.10 -5.47 -12.08
N ILE A 29 -1.38 -4.39 -11.75
CA ILE A 29 -1.96 -3.12 -11.27
C ILE A 29 -2.77 -2.45 -12.38
N ARG A 30 -2.23 -2.40 -13.60
CA ARG A 30 -2.89 -1.77 -14.76
C ARG A 30 -4.23 -2.42 -15.09
N ARG A 31 -4.33 -3.74 -14.93
CA ARG A 31 -5.53 -4.54 -15.24
C ARG A 31 -6.54 -4.59 -14.10
N ALA A 32 -6.11 -4.45 -12.86
CA ALA A 32 -6.97 -4.62 -11.70
C ALA A 32 -8.12 -3.59 -11.67
N PRO A 33 -9.37 -3.99 -11.41
CA PRO A 33 -10.51 -3.07 -11.43
C PRO A 33 -10.44 -2.03 -10.29
N VAL A 34 -10.94 -0.84 -10.57
CA VAL A 34 -11.09 0.24 -9.57
C VAL A 34 -12.57 0.34 -9.21
N SER A 35 -12.89 0.13 -7.93
CA SER A 35 -14.21 0.40 -7.37
C SER A 35 -14.31 1.86 -6.93
N ARG A 36 -15.50 2.43 -6.99
CA ARG A 36 -15.83 3.75 -6.43
C ARG A 36 -16.83 3.66 -5.26
N ASP A 37 -17.32 2.47 -4.95
CA ASP A 37 -18.29 2.22 -3.89
C ASP A 37 -17.60 1.43 -2.76
N PRO A 38 -17.61 1.91 -1.50
CA PRO A 38 -18.16 3.19 -1.03
C PRO A 38 -17.24 4.40 -1.31
N TYR A 39 -15.99 4.14 -1.66
CA TYR A 39 -14.99 5.14 -2.05
C TYR A 39 -14.01 4.54 -3.07
N THR A 40 -13.17 5.37 -3.69
CA THR A 40 -12.21 4.92 -4.72
C THR A 40 -11.14 4.01 -4.14
N HIS A 41 -11.16 2.73 -4.52
CA HIS A 41 -10.18 1.74 -4.11
C HIS A 41 -9.97 0.64 -5.16
N MET A 42 -8.88 -0.10 -5.03
CA MET A 42 -8.57 -1.27 -5.85
C MET A 42 -7.87 -2.35 -5.03
N LEU A 43 -8.12 -3.60 -5.42
CA LEU A 43 -7.45 -4.79 -4.92
C LEU A 43 -6.72 -5.45 -6.09
N VAL A 44 -5.45 -5.79 -5.87
CA VAL A 44 -4.60 -6.47 -6.85
C VAL A 44 -4.08 -7.74 -6.19
N ASP A 45 -4.33 -8.87 -6.84
CA ASP A 45 -3.75 -10.15 -6.45
C ASP A 45 -2.45 -10.39 -7.22
N ASN A 46 -1.49 -11.06 -6.57
CA ASN A 46 -0.21 -11.44 -7.16
C ASN A 46 0.58 -10.28 -7.79
N VAL A 47 0.61 -9.13 -7.10
CA VAL A 47 1.33 -7.93 -7.55
C VAL A 47 2.86 -8.09 -7.56
N LEU A 48 3.37 -9.14 -6.92
CA LEU A 48 4.80 -9.44 -6.83
C LEU A 48 5.14 -10.55 -7.83
N ASN A 49 6.19 -10.35 -8.62
CA ASN A 49 6.68 -11.37 -9.54
C ASN A 49 7.02 -12.67 -8.78
N ALA A 50 6.43 -13.79 -9.20
CA ALA A 50 6.53 -15.05 -8.46
C ALA A 50 7.99 -15.51 -8.23
N GLY A 51 8.87 -15.27 -9.21
CA GLY A 51 10.29 -15.63 -9.13
C GLY A 51 11.08 -14.91 -8.02
N VAL A 52 10.62 -13.75 -7.53
CA VAL A 52 11.31 -12.99 -6.48
C VAL A 52 10.74 -13.21 -5.08
N VAL A 53 9.59 -13.88 -4.95
CA VAL A 53 8.93 -14.13 -3.66
C VAL A 53 9.84 -14.85 -2.64
N PRO A 54 10.62 -15.89 -3.00
CA PRO A 54 11.56 -16.51 -2.06
C PRO A 54 12.59 -15.54 -1.50
N ALA A 55 13.14 -14.66 -2.34
CA ALA A 55 14.11 -13.64 -1.92
C ALA A 55 13.45 -12.61 -1.00
N LEU A 56 12.29 -12.08 -1.39
CA LEU A 56 11.51 -11.15 -0.56
C LEU A 56 11.17 -11.69 0.82
N ARG A 57 10.87 -12.99 0.92
CA ARG A 57 10.61 -13.65 2.20
C ARG A 57 11.86 -13.68 3.09
N ALA A 58 13.00 -14.04 2.50
CA ALA A 58 14.28 -14.15 3.23
C ALA A 58 14.82 -12.77 3.65
N GLU A 59 14.58 -11.75 2.84
CA GLU A 59 15.14 -10.40 2.98
C GLU A 59 14.17 -9.41 3.65
N PHE A 60 12.98 -9.86 4.07
CA PHE A 60 12.06 -9.02 4.84
C PHE A 60 12.76 -8.49 6.11
N PRO A 61 12.69 -7.18 6.42
CA PRO A 61 13.45 -6.60 7.52
C PRO A 61 13.21 -7.27 8.87
N LYS A 62 14.29 -7.40 9.66
CA LYS A 62 14.26 -7.95 11.02
C LYS A 62 13.64 -6.96 12.00
N ILE A 63 12.31 -6.90 12.02
CA ILE A 63 11.53 -6.03 12.91
C ILE A 63 11.10 -6.81 14.16
N THR A 64 11.43 -6.32 15.35
CA THR A 64 11.07 -6.92 16.64
C THR A 64 10.10 -6.08 17.46
N LYS A 65 9.75 -4.88 16.98
CA LYS A 65 8.83 -3.95 17.65
C LYS A 65 7.48 -3.91 16.92
N PRO A 66 6.36 -3.69 17.66
CA PRO A 66 5.05 -3.46 17.06
C PRO A 66 4.99 -2.09 16.35
N GLY A 67 3.95 -1.93 15.54
CA GLY A 67 3.66 -0.66 14.86
C GLY A 67 4.29 -0.53 13.47
N PHE A 68 4.19 0.67 12.92
CA PHE A 68 4.73 1.04 11.60
C PHE A 68 6.05 1.78 11.78
N LEU A 69 7.14 1.20 11.29
CA LEU A 69 8.47 1.81 11.26
C LEU A 69 8.69 2.48 9.91
N THR A 70 9.29 3.67 9.88
CA THR A 70 9.71 4.29 8.62
C THR A 70 10.90 3.54 8.02
N ILE A 71 11.10 3.66 6.71
CA ILE A 71 12.20 2.98 6.01
C ILE A 71 13.59 3.38 6.53
N ASP A 72 13.73 4.58 7.10
CA ASP A 72 14.96 5.08 7.71
C ASP A 72 15.30 4.36 9.05
N GLU A 73 14.34 3.63 9.63
CA GLU A 73 14.47 2.92 10.90
C GLU A 73 14.81 1.43 10.73
N VAL A 74 14.89 0.94 9.48
CA VAL A 74 15.11 -0.48 9.19
C VAL A 74 16.22 -0.66 8.14
N GLU A 75 16.99 -1.73 8.30
CA GLU A 75 18.00 -2.09 7.30
C GLU A 75 17.33 -2.74 6.09
N LEU A 76 17.46 -2.11 4.93
CA LEU A 76 16.91 -2.58 3.65
C LEU A 76 18.03 -3.15 2.78
N HIS A 77 17.82 -4.34 2.24
CA HIS A 77 18.77 -4.99 1.32
C HIS A 77 18.05 -5.85 0.27
N GLY A 78 18.79 -6.27 -0.75
CA GLY A 78 18.35 -7.24 -1.75
C GLY A 78 17.09 -6.83 -2.52
N LYS A 79 16.26 -7.81 -2.87
CA LYS A 79 14.95 -7.65 -3.50
C LYS A 79 13.97 -6.89 -2.62
N PHE A 80 14.10 -6.94 -1.30
CA PHE A 80 13.24 -6.11 -0.44
C PHE A 80 13.55 -4.62 -0.59
N LYS A 81 14.83 -4.24 -0.65
CA LYS A 81 15.19 -2.84 -0.97
C LYS A 81 14.68 -2.44 -2.35
N GLN A 82 14.84 -3.32 -3.35
CA GLN A 82 14.32 -3.06 -4.70
C GLN A 82 12.80 -2.85 -4.70
N LEU A 83 12.04 -3.62 -3.91
CA LEU A 83 10.60 -3.40 -3.73
C LEU A 83 10.31 -1.99 -3.21
N ILE A 84 11.05 -1.51 -2.20
CA ILE A 84 10.87 -0.15 -1.68
C ILE A 84 11.23 0.90 -2.74
N ASP A 85 12.33 0.72 -3.46
CA ASP A 85 12.75 1.64 -4.54
C ASP A 85 11.67 1.72 -5.65
N GLU A 86 11.08 0.58 -6.04
CA GLU A 86 9.97 0.53 -7.00
C GLU A 86 8.68 1.16 -6.46
N LEU A 87 8.35 0.93 -5.18
CA LEU A 87 7.19 1.52 -4.51
C LEU A 87 7.29 3.04 -4.36
N GLU A 88 8.51 3.57 -4.21
CA GLU A 88 8.79 5.00 -4.10
C GLU A 88 9.13 5.67 -5.45
N SER A 89 8.98 4.95 -6.55
CA SER A 89 9.34 5.44 -7.87
C SER A 89 8.30 6.41 -8.47
N PRO A 90 8.74 7.39 -9.29
CA PRO A 90 7.81 8.17 -10.10
C PRO A 90 7.07 7.28 -11.11
N GLU A 91 7.68 6.22 -11.62
CA GLU A 91 7.05 5.28 -12.55
C GLU A 91 5.82 4.58 -11.94
N LEU A 92 5.90 4.13 -10.68
CA LEU A 92 4.71 3.59 -9.99
C LEU A 92 3.69 4.70 -9.71
N SER A 93 4.15 5.90 -9.35
CA SER A 93 3.24 7.04 -9.12
C SER A 93 2.45 7.42 -10.37
N GLU A 94 3.06 7.34 -11.55
CA GLU A 94 2.37 7.51 -12.84
C GLU A 94 1.26 6.47 -13.03
N VAL A 95 1.59 5.18 -12.87
CA VAL A 95 0.62 4.09 -13.01
C VAL A 95 -0.54 4.26 -12.02
N MET A 96 -0.25 4.57 -10.76
CA MET A 96 -1.29 4.81 -9.77
C MET A 96 -2.10 6.07 -10.07
N SER A 97 -1.50 7.11 -10.64
CA SER A 97 -2.21 8.34 -11.03
C SER A 97 -3.24 8.05 -12.13
N GLU A 98 -2.85 7.27 -13.14
CA GLU A 98 -3.73 6.82 -14.21
C GLU A 98 -4.88 5.96 -13.67
N ARG A 99 -4.58 4.99 -12.80
CA ARG A 99 -5.60 4.08 -12.23
C ARG A 99 -6.58 4.80 -11.31
N MET A 100 -6.08 5.70 -10.47
CA MET A 100 -6.90 6.36 -9.44
C MET A 100 -7.52 7.68 -9.92
N GLY A 101 -7.11 8.19 -11.09
CA GLY A 101 -7.65 9.42 -11.68
C GLY A 101 -7.22 10.70 -10.95
N LEU A 102 -6.04 10.70 -10.34
CA LEU A 102 -5.47 11.83 -9.60
C LEU A 102 -3.96 11.89 -9.83
N ASP A 103 -3.40 13.03 -10.23
CA ASP A 103 -1.94 13.19 -10.35
C ASP A 103 -1.27 13.12 -8.98
N LEU A 104 -0.46 12.08 -8.77
CA LEU A 104 0.21 11.80 -7.50
C LEU A 104 1.62 12.38 -7.42
N HIS A 105 2.22 12.82 -8.53
CA HIS A 105 3.60 13.30 -8.57
C HIS A 105 3.89 14.50 -7.67
N PRO A 106 2.97 15.47 -7.49
CA PRO A 106 3.22 16.60 -6.60
C PRO A 106 3.28 16.23 -5.11
N TYR A 107 2.83 15.03 -4.73
CA TYR A 107 2.69 14.65 -3.33
C TYR A 107 3.90 13.84 -2.85
N PRO A 108 4.60 14.27 -1.79
CA PRO A 108 5.66 13.47 -1.18
C PRO A 108 5.11 12.15 -0.62
N ARG A 109 5.99 11.14 -0.56
CA ARG A 109 5.66 9.79 -0.10
C ARG A 109 6.21 9.54 1.31
N LEU A 110 5.43 8.80 2.09
CA LEU A 110 5.85 8.21 3.36
C LEU A 110 5.71 6.69 3.26
N THR A 111 6.85 6.00 3.23
CA THR A 111 6.87 4.54 3.29
C THR A 111 7.13 4.06 4.71
N THR A 112 6.31 3.11 5.14
CA THR A 112 6.38 2.48 6.44
C THR A 112 6.22 0.97 6.33
N ILE A 113 6.86 0.22 7.23
CA ILE A 113 6.90 -1.22 7.23
C ILE A 113 6.44 -1.72 8.59
N ARG A 114 5.61 -2.75 8.58
CA ARG A 114 5.14 -3.43 9.79
C ARG A 114 5.35 -4.92 9.66
N LYS A 115 5.80 -5.53 10.76
CA LYS A 115 5.87 -6.98 10.93
C LYS A 115 4.97 -7.48 12.05
N ILE A 116 4.79 -6.70 13.12
CA ILE A 116 4.08 -7.16 14.33
C ILE A 116 2.81 -6.34 14.53
N SER A 117 1.69 -7.04 14.70
CA SER A 117 0.38 -6.49 15.02
C SER A 117 0.01 -6.71 16.48
N GLN A 118 -0.64 -5.73 17.08
CA GLN A 118 -1.27 -5.82 18.40
C GLN A 118 -2.79 -5.85 18.25
N ALA A 119 -3.47 -6.48 19.19
CA ALA A 119 -4.93 -6.61 19.17
C ALA A 119 -5.67 -5.25 19.10
N LYS A 120 -5.06 -4.18 19.63
CA LYS A 120 -5.61 -2.81 19.58
C LYS A 120 -5.50 -2.12 18.22
N ASP A 121 -4.67 -2.67 17.33
CA ASP A 121 -4.45 -2.11 15.99
C ASP A 121 -5.62 -2.45 15.07
N GLY A 122 -5.82 -1.65 14.01
CA GLY A 122 -6.84 -1.93 12.98
C GLY A 122 -8.25 -1.43 13.28
N ARG A 123 -8.44 -0.60 14.32
CA ARG A 123 -9.72 0.08 14.57
C ARG A 123 -10.27 0.71 13.30
N SER A 124 -11.59 0.67 13.12
CA SER A 124 -12.26 1.38 12.03
C SER A 124 -11.93 2.88 12.10
N HIS A 125 -11.43 3.42 11.00
CA HIS A 125 -11.07 4.83 10.86
C HIS A 125 -11.11 5.26 9.40
N THR A 126 -11.10 6.57 9.18
CA THR A 126 -10.64 7.16 7.92
C THR A 126 -9.21 7.64 8.07
N ASP A 127 -8.47 7.65 6.99
CA ASP A 127 -7.14 8.22 6.98
C ASP A 127 -7.15 9.73 7.28
N GLY A 128 -6.15 10.19 8.04
CA GLY A 128 -6.02 11.61 8.40
C GLY A 128 -6.00 12.52 7.18
N THR A 129 -6.53 13.73 7.31
CA THR A 129 -6.71 14.75 6.24
C THR A 129 -5.45 15.12 5.47
N ALA A 130 -4.31 14.79 6.07
CA ALA A 130 -2.95 14.83 5.56
C ALA A 130 -2.68 13.97 4.33
N LYS A 131 -3.30 12.79 4.29
CA LYS A 131 -3.06 11.77 3.27
C LYS A 131 -3.93 12.05 2.05
N VAL A 132 -3.37 11.75 0.89
CA VAL A 132 -4.04 11.82 -0.41
C VAL A 132 -4.42 10.42 -0.88
N MET A 133 -3.50 9.47 -0.75
CA MET A 133 -3.71 8.07 -1.12
C MET A 133 -2.88 7.17 -0.19
N THR A 134 -3.39 5.98 0.09
CA THR A 134 -2.67 4.91 0.77
C THR A 134 -2.61 3.68 -0.14
N LEU A 135 -1.45 3.03 -0.17
CA LEU A 135 -1.20 1.76 -0.84
C LEU A 135 -0.55 0.80 0.17
N LEU A 136 -1.02 -0.44 0.19
CA LEU A 136 -0.54 -1.54 1.03
C LEU A 136 -0.07 -2.69 0.15
N VAL A 137 1.06 -3.32 0.49
CA VAL A 137 1.51 -4.60 -0.09
C VAL A 137 1.75 -5.60 1.04
N TYR A 138 1.03 -6.71 0.99
CA TYR A 138 1.08 -7.77 2.00
C TYR A 138 2.07 -8.88 1.61
N MET A 139 2.73 -9.45 2.62
CA MET A 139 3.84 -10.40 2.44
C MET A 139 3.79 -11.56 3.44
N ASN A 140 2.59 -12.05 3.76
CA ASN A 140 2.38 -13.20 4.67
C ASN A 140 2.12 -14.48 3.87
N ASP A 141 2.79 -15.58 4.23
CA ASP A 141 2.74 -16.84 3.46
C ASP A 141 1.37 -17.51 3.47
N ALA A 142 0.72 -17.48 4.63
CA ALA A 142 -0.63 -17.97 4.81
C ALA A 142 -1.34 -17.07 5.83
N TRP A 143 -2.66 -17.05 5.78
CA TRP A 143 -3.49 -16.36 6.75
C TRP A 143 -4.64 -17.28 7.18
N GLN A 144 -4.90 -17.37 8.48
CA GLN A 144 -5.98 -18.21 8.99
C GLN A 144 -7.35 -17.68 8.53
N ASP A 145 -8.33 -18.57 8.45
CA ASP A 145 -9.62 -18.32 7.78
C ASP A 145 -10.72 -17.68 8.66
N ASP A 146 -10.38 -17.17 9.85
CA ASP A 146 -11.35 -16.53 10.76
C ASP A 146 -11.56 -15.03 10.51
N GLY A 147 -10.91 -14.46 9.48
CA GLY A 147 -11.03 -13.04 9.12
C GLY A 147 -10.26 -12.06 10.03
N ALA A 148 -9.66 -12.52 11.13
CA ALA A 148 -8.92 -11.65 12.04
C ALA A 148 -7.76 -10.95 11.31
N GLY A 149 -7.60 -9.64 11.48
CA GLY A 149 -6.48 -8.89 10.86
C GLY A 149 -6.60 -8.65 9.34
N ARG A 150 -7.66 -9.14 8.69
CA ARG A 150 -7.97 -8.83 7.28
C ARG A 150 -8.60 -7.44 7.19
N LEU A 151 -7.99 -6.57 6.39
CA LEU A 151 -8.51 -5.21 6.21
C LEU A 151 -9.85 -5.27 5.48
N ARG A 152 -10.83 -4.50 5.93
CA ARG A 152 -12.15 -4.38 5.33
C ARG A 152 -12.38 -2.95 4.86
N VAL A 153 -12.99 -2.85 3.69
CA VAL A 153 -13.58 -1.63 3.16
C VAL A 153 -14.98 -1.50 3.74
N LEU A 154 -15.23 -0.46 4.52
CA LEU A 154 -16.43 -0.32 5.34
C LEU A 154 -17.34 0.79 4.78
N TYR A 155 -18.64 0.66 5.03
CA TYR A 155 -19.63 1.67 4.66
C TYR A 155 -19.73 2.83 5.69
N GLY A 156 -19.12 2.67 6.86
CA GLY A 156 -19.21 3.64 7.95
C GLY A 156 -18.28 3.33 9.12
N PRO A 157 -18.37 4.10 10.22
CA PRO A 157 -17.50 3.96 11.39
C PRO A 157 -17.82 2.74 12.26
N ASP A 158 -19.05 2.24 12.19
CA ASP A 158 -19.58 1.32 13.19
C ASP A 158 -19.28 -0.13 12.84
N GLY A 159 -18.35 -0.73 13.58
CA GLY A 159 -18.02 -2.14 13.48
C GLY A 159 -17.23 -2.51 12.23
N PHE A 160 -17.25 -3.80 11.90
CA PHE A 160 -16.54 -4.38 10.75
C PHE A 160 -17.49 -5.06 9.76
N GLU A 161 -18.81 -4.91 9.96
CA GLU A 161 -19.88 -5.51 9.14
C GLU A 161 -21.08 -4.56 9.08
N PRO A 162 -21.79 -4.46 7.93
CA PRO A 162 -21.42 -5.04 6.64
C PRO A 162 -20.18 -4.37 6.03
N TYR A 163 -19.44 -5.10 5.18
CA TYR A 163 -18.28 -4.59 4.46
C TYR A 163 -18.42 -4.82 2.96
N LYS A 164 -17.80 -3.95 2.17
CA LYS A 164 -17.78 -4.03 0.70
C LYS A 164 -16.81 -5.10 0.19
N LEU A 165 -15.63 -5.11 0.79
CA LEU A 165 -14.48 -5.89 0.38
C LEU A 165 -13.67 -6.25 1.62
N GLU A 166 -13.22 -7.49 1.69
CA GLU A 166 -12.19 -7.93 2.64
C GLU A 166 -10.90 -8.19 1.87
N VAL A 167 -9.78 -7.72 2.40
CA VAL A 167 -8.45 -7.75 1.77
C VAL A 167 -7.64 -8.87 2.41
N PRO A 168 -7.31 -9.93 1.66
CA PRO A 168 -6.42 -10.99 2.13
C PRO A 168 -5.03 -10.39 2.42
N PRO A 169 -4.49 -10.53 3.64
CA PRO A 169 -3.16 -10.03 3.94
C PRO A 169 -2.09 -11.05 3.50
N THR A 170 -2.24 -11.69 2.35
CA THR A 170 -1.36 -12.75 1.84
C THR A 170 -0.28 -12.20 0.92
N MET A 171 0.74 -13.02 0.64
CA MET A 171 1.88 -12.67 -0.21
C MET A 171 1.42 -12.15 -1.58
N GLY A 172 1.82 -10.91 -1.90
CA GLY A 172 1.53 -10.30 -3.19
C GLY A 172 0.14 -9.68 -3.30
N THR A 173 -0.64 -9.61 -2.22
CA THR A 173 -1.87 -8.81 -2.24
C THR A 173 -1.52 -7.33 -2.08
N MET A 174 -1.96 -6.50 -3.03
CA MET A 174 -1.90 -5.03 -2.93
C MET A 174 -3.29 -4.45 -2.81
N PHE A 175 -3.45 -3.49 -1.91
CA PHE A 175 -4.68 -2.72 -1.74
C PHE A 175 -4.35 -1.23 -1.74
N ALA A 176 -5.04 -0.45 -2.57
CA ALA A 176 -4.84 0.99 -2.65
C ALA A 176 -6.19 1.72 -2.62
N PHE A 177 -6.22 2.91 -2.00
CA PHE A 177 -7.41 3.74 -1.92
C PHE A 177 -7.08 5.22 -1.82
N LEU A 178 -7.94 6.06 -2.40
CA LEU A 178 -7.89 7.50 -2.20
C LEU A 178 -8.47 7.85 -0.83
N ARG A 179 -7.83 8.80 -0.15
CA ARG A 179 -8.34 9.33 1.11
C ARG A 179 -9.62 10.13 0.85
N ALA A 180 -10.69 9.79 1.57
CA ALA A 180 -11.96 10.52 1.58
C ALA A 180 -12.57 10.53 2.99
N ASP A 181 -13.51 11.45 3.26
CA ASP A 181 -14.19 11.50 4.58
C ASP A 181 -15.09 10.27 4.84
N ASN A 182 -15.42 9.52 3.78
CA ASN A 182 -16.11 8.25 3.86
C ASN A 182 -15.20 7.05 3.59
N SER A 183 -13.86 7.23 3.55
CA SER A 183 -12.90 6.15 3.31
C SER A 183 -12.68 5.26 4.54
N TRP A 184 -13.77 4.75 5.12
CA TRP A 184 -13.76 3.94 6.32
C TRP A 184 -13.14 2.57 6.04
N HIS A 185 -12.14 2.23 6.84
CA HIS A 185 -11.47 0.94 6.77
C HIS A 185 -10.89 0.56 8.13
N GLY A 186 -10.63 -0.73 8.29
CA GLY A 186 -10.04 -1.31 9.50
C GLY A 186 -9.99 -2.82 9.38
N HIS A 187 -9.56 -3.53 10.41
CA HIS A 187 -9.63 -4.98 10.48
C HIS A 187 -10.09 -5.43 11.86
N PRO A 188 -10.80 -6.57 11.98
CA PRO A 188 -11.04 -7.19 13.27
C PRO A 188 -9.73 -7.38 14.06
N PRO A 189 -9.75 -7.32 15.41
CA PRO A 189 -8.56 -7.41 16.24
C PRO A 189 -7.64 -8.57 15.86
N PHE A 190 -6.33 -8.32 15.79
CA PHE A 190 -5.35 -9.36 15.50
C PHE A 190 -4.01 -9.05 16.17
N ALA A 191 -3.47 -10.04 16.88
CA ALA A 191 -2.15 -9.99 17.48
C ALA A 191 -1.26 -11.09 16.88
N GLY A 192 -0.08 -10.72 16.39
CA GLY A 192 0.84 -11.67 15.74
C GLY A 192 1.63 -11.05 14.60
N GLU A 193 2.31 -11.88 13.83
CA GLU A 193 3.02 -11.42 12.63
C GLU A 193 2.03 -11.02 11.52
N ARG A 194 2.17 -9.79 11.01
CA ARG A 194 1.41 -9.20 9.92
C ARG A 194 2.33 -8.31 9.10
N ARG A 195 2.99 -8.90 8.11
CA ARG A 195 3.95 -8.27 7.21
C ARG A 195 3.24 -7.44 6.16
N VAL A 196 3.48 -6.13 6.19
CA VAL A 196 2.91 -5.18 5.24
C VAL A 196 3.86 -4.01 5.03
N VAL A 197 4.02 -3.59 3.77
CA VAL A 197 4.58 -2.30 3.40
C VAL A 197 3.43 -1.35 3.10
N GLN A 198 3.46 -0.15 3.66
CA GLN A 198 2.49 0.90 3.41
C GLN A 198 3.19 2.12 2.83
N VAL A 199 2.69 2.60 1.69
CA VAL A 199 3.07 3.88 1.08
C VAL A 199 1.90 4.83 1.19
N ALA A 200 2.14 6.03 1.71
CA ALA A 200 1.15 7.10 1.73
C ALA A 200 1.66 8.32 0.97
N TRP A 201 0.87 8.83 0.04
CA TRP A 201 1.07 10.15 -0.56
C TRP A 201 0.45 11.19 0.38
N VAL A 202 1.19 12.25 0.71
CA VAL A 202 0.77 13.27 1.69
C VAL A 202 0.82 14.67 1.09
N LYS A 203 0.00 15.59 1.61
CA LYS A 203 -0.22 16.91 1.01
C LYS A 203 1.01 17.81 0.99
N ASP A 204 1.88 17.73 1.99
CA ASP A 204 3.09 18.57 2.04
C ASP A 204 4.27 17.89 2.79
N GLU A 205 5.48 18.36 2.51
CA GLU A 205 6.72 17.86 3.12
C GLU A 205 6.84 18.23 4.60
N ALA A 206 6.26 19.36 5.02
CA ALA A 206 6.30 19.79 6.42
C ALA A 206 5.50 18.83 7.32
N GLU A 207 4.41 18.31 6.80
CA GLU A 207 3.55 17.30 7.39
C GLU A 207 4.22 15.93 7.37
N LEU A 208 4.93 15.58 6.30
CA LEU A 208 5.82 14.41 6.26
C LEU A 208 6.84 14.48 7.40
N ALA A 209 7.55 15.61 7.55
CA ALA A 209 8.53 15.82 8.61
C ALA A 209 7.89 15.80 10.02
N ARG A 210 6.67 16.32 10.19
CA ARG A 210 5.93 16.21 11.46
C ARG A 210 5.48 14.77 11.74
N LYS A 211 5.14 13.97 10.72
CA LYS A 211 4.75 12.56 10.88
C LYS A 211 5.96 11.68 11.20
N LYS A 212 7.09 11.84 10.51
CA LYS A 212 8.35 11.16 10.85
C LYS A 212 8.73 11.39 12.32
N ARG A 213 8.66 12.64 12.80
CA ARG A 213 8.87 13.00 14.21
C ARG A 213 7.87 12.37 15.18
N ARG A 214 6.58 12.34 14.84
CA ARG A 214 5.52 11.75 15.68
C ARG A 214 5.60 10.23 15.76
N ASN A 215 5.89 9.55 14.64
CA ASN A 215 6.08 8.10 14.63
C ASN A 215 7.27 7.70 15.51
N SER A 216 8.37 8.45 15.46
CA SER A 216 9.48 8.28 16.39
C SER A 216 9.02 8.42 17.85
N MET A 217 8.21 9.42 18.20
CA MET A 217 7.73 9.63 19.58
C MET A 217 6.68 8.60 20.06
N ALA A 218 5.78 8.14 19.18
CA ALA A 218 4.75 7.16 19.52
C ALA A 218 5.32 5.76 19.83
N GLN A 219 6.59 5.52 19.54
CA GLN A 219 7.31 4.28 19.88
C GLN A 219 8.00 4.32 21.26
N PHE A 220 8.06 5.48 21.92
CA PHE A 220 8.62 5.64 23.27
C PHE A 220 7.57 5.56 24.39
N PHE A 221 6.30 5.32 24.05
CA PHE A 221 5.16 5.15 24.95
C PHE A 221 4.36 3.90 24.59
#